data_AF-A0A8K0CTD7-F1
#
_entry.id   AF-A0A8K0CTD7-F1
#
_cell.length_a   1.000
_cell.length_b   1.000
_cell.length_c   1.000
_cell.angle_alpha   90.00
_cell.angle_beta   90.00
_cell.angle_gamma   90.00
#
_symmetry.space_group_name_H-M   'P 1'
#
loop_
_entity.id
_entity.type
_entity.pdbx_description
1 polymer ?
#
loop_
_entity_poly.entity_id
_entity_poly.type
_entity_poly.pdbx_seq_one_letter_code
_entity_poly.pdbx_strand_id
1 'polypeptide(L)'
;MNSDSNGNNVGRLTILPATYVGSLRHMHEYAQDAMTDRHDITARVFKQKLKALMDFIVKYHIFEVVRCWMYSVEWQKRGLPHTHILLWMVEKIRPDEIDSIICAEIPDPEVDPLLYEVMKKNMIHGLCGEHNPESPCMIDNKCSKRYPRALLADTITGNDGYPQYRRRSIEDNGRTITLQVKNNDVV
;
A
#
# COMPACT_ATOMS: atom_id res chain seq x y z
N MET A 1 12.67 26.40 -34.40
CA MET A 1 11.97 25.69 -35.49
C MET A 1 12.91 24.62 -36.00
N ASN A 2 12.71 23.37 -35.57
CA ASN A 2 13.21 22.19 -36.28
C ASN A 2 12.01 21.26 -36.42
N SER A 3 11.59 21.10 -37.66
CA SER A 3 10.42 20.38 -38.13
C SER A 3 10.78 18.92 -38.33
N ASP A 4 10.62 18.09 -37.28
CA ASP A 4 10.49 16.64 -37.43
C ASP A 4 9.01 16.27 -37.45
N SER A 5 8.29 16.82 -38.42
CA SER A 5 6.95 16.38 -38.79
C SER A 5 7.05 15.12 -39.65
N ASN A 6 7.55 14.03 -39.06
CA ASN A 6 7.50 12.71 -39.67
C ASN A 6 6.08 12.15 -39.50
N GLY A 7 5.30 12.17 -40.59
CA GLY A 7 3.88 11.76 -40.62
C GLY A 7 3.62 10.31 -40.20
N ASN A 8 4.65 9.49 -40.07
CA ASN A 8 4.57 8.10 -39.61
C ASN A 8 4.38 7.94 -38.09
N ASN A 9 4.38 9.04 -37.32
CA ASN A 9 4.17 9.02 -35.86
C ASN A 9 2.80 9.54 -35.43
N VAL A 10 1.95 9.97 -36.36
CA VAL A 10 0.58 10.41 -36.05
C VAL A 10 -0.25 9.18 -35.67
N GLY A 11 -0.64 9.09 -34.40
CA GLY A 11 -1.38 7.94 -33.84
C GLY A 11 -0.53 6.89 -33.13
N ARG A 12 0.80 7.08 -33.01
CA ARG A 12 1.66 6.17 -32.26
C ARG A 12 1.56 6.46 -30.76
N LEU A 13 1.18 5.45 -29.97
CA LEU A 13 1.08 5.55 -28.51
C LEU A 13 2.43 5.98 -27.93
N THR A 14 2.53 7.25 -27.52
CA THR A 14 3.71 7.80 -26.87
C THR A 14 3.51 7.65 -25.37
N ILE A 15 4.25 6.72 -24.77
CA ILE A 15 4.21 6.51 -23.33
C ILE A 15 5.04 7.60 -22.69
N LEU A 16 4.33 8.49 -22.01
CA LEU A 16 4.92 9.58 -21.28
C LEU A 16 5.56 9.01 -20.01
N PRO A 17 6.83 9.36 -19.71
CA PRO A 17 7.53 8.83 -18.54
C PRO A 17 6.76 9.14 -17.25
N ALA A 18 7.02 8.39 -16.16
CA ALA A 18 6.34 8.63 -14.88
C ALA A 18 6.55 10.08 -14.36
N THR A 19 7.61 10.74 -14.82
CA THR A 19 7.93 12.16 -14.56
C THR A 19 7.15 13.14 -15.45
N TYR A 20 6.29 12.65 -16.35
CA TYR A 20 5.55 13.50 -17.27
C TYR A 20 4.44 14.28 -16.56
N VAL A 21 4.41 15.57 -16.88
CA VAL A 21 3.44 16.53 -16.38
C VAL A 21 2.03 16.19 -16.88
N GLY A 22 1.21 15.65 -15.98
CA GLY A 22 -0.17 15.22 -16.24
C GLY A 22 -0.44 13.72 -16.20
N SER A 23 0.56 12.88 -15.91
CA SER A 23 0.34 11.43 -15.67
C SER A 23 -0.46 11.18 -14.39
N LEU A 24 -1.13 10.03 -14.23
CA LEU A 24 -1.91 9.72 -13.01
C LEU A 24 -1.03 9.75 -11.73
N ARG A 25 0.23 9.29 -11.83
CA ARG A 25 1.20 9.40 -10.73
C ARG A 25 1.62 10.85 -10.47
N HIS A 26 1.90 11.62 -11.51
CA HIS A 26 2.19 13.04 -11.39
C HIS A 26 1.01 13.81 -10.76
N MET A 27 -0.22 13.53 -11.18
CA MET A 27 -1.42 14.14 -10.59
C MET A 27 -1.63 13.74 -9.12
N HIS A 28 -1.32 12.49 -8.75
CA HIS A 28 -1.31 12.06 -7.34
C HIS A 28 -0.20 12.73 -6.53
N GLU A 29 1.01 12.86 -7.09
CA GLU A 29 2.11 13.58 -6.46
C GLU A 29 1.76 15.06 -6.28
N TYR A 30 1.20 15.72 -7.31
CA TYR A 30 0.72 17.10 -7.20
C TYR A 30 -0.43 17.26 -6.21
N ALA A 31 -1.33 16.29 -6.13
CA ALA A 31 -2.38 16.29 -5.11
C ALA A 31 -1.78 16.15 -3.70
N GLN A 32 -0.77 15.29 -3.52
CA GLN A 32 -0.04 15.17 -2.26
C GLN A 32 0.71 16.46 -1.93
N ASP A 33 1.41 17.05 -2.90
CA ASP A 33 2.15 18.31 -2.74
C ASP A 33 1.18 19.45 -2.39
N ALA A 34 0.05 19.59 -3.09
CA ALA A 34 -1.01 20.55 -2.77
C ALA A 34 -1.67 20.29 -1.40
N MET A 35 -1.76 19.03 -0.95
CA MET A 35 -2.19 18.70 0.42
C MET A 35 -1.17 19.14 1.48
N THR A 36 0.11 19.21 1.11
CA THR A 36 1.19 19.75 1.94
C THR A 36 1.09 21.28 2.07
N ASP A 37 0.63 21.97 1.01
CA ASP A 37 0.42 23.43 1.03
C ASP A 37 -0.67 23.86 2.03
N ARG A 38 -1.58 22.95 2.38
CA ARG A 38 -2.64 23.14 3.39
C ARG A 38 -2.54 22.13 4.53
N HIS A 39 -1.36 22.08 5.13
CA HIS A 39 -1.06 21.25 6.30
C HIS A 39 -2.11 21.37 7.43
N ASP A 40 -2.75 22.53 7.59
CA ASP A 40 -3.83 22.75 8.56
C ASP A 40 -5.07 21.89 8.28
N ILE A 41 -5.51 21.80 7.02
CA ILE A 41 -6.64 20.97 6.61
C ILE A 41 -6.26 19.50 6.72
N THR A 42 -5.10 19.12 6.20
CA THR A 42 -4.61 17.73 6.26
C THR A 42 -4.53 17.24 7.70
N ALA A 43 -3.96 18.03 8.63
CA ALA A 43 -3.90 17.69 10.04
C ALA A 43 -5.30 17.53 10.67
N ARG A 44 -6.24 18.43 10.36
CA ARG A 44 -7.62 18.37 10.90
C ARG A 44 -8.38 17.14 10.42
N VAL A 45 -8.29 16.81 9.13
CA VAL A 45 -8.94 15.63 8.55
C VAL A 45 -8.29 14.36 9.10
N PHE A 46 -6.96 14.33 9.17
CA PHE A 46 -6.23 13.20 9.74
C PHE A 46 -6.63 12.93 11.19
N LYS A 47 -6.67 13.97 12.03
CA LYS A 47 -7.08 13.85 13.43
C LYS A 47 -8.51 13.32 13.57
N GLN A 48 -9.44 13.77 12.72
CA GLN A 48 -10.81 13.26 12.71
C GLN A 48 -10.88 11.79 12.31
N LYS A 49 -10.15 11.39 11.26
CA LYS A 49 -10.05 9.99 10.83
C LYS A 49 -9.41 9.10 11.90
N LEU A 50 -8.34 9.57 12.54
CA LEU A 50 -7.68 8.85 13.64
C LEU A 50 -8.63 8.69 14.83
N LYS A 51 -9.39 9.72 15.19
CA LYS A 51 -10.41 9.62 16.25
C LYS A 51 -11.48 8.60 15.89
N ALA A 52 -12.00 8.64 14.66
CA ALA A 52 -13.01 7.69 14.20
C ALA A 52 -12.48 6.25 14.21
N LEU A 53 -11.23 6.04 13.77
CA LEU A 53 -10.56 4.74 13.80
C LEU A 53 -10.38 4.23 15.24
N MET A 54 -9.93 5.08 16.17
CA MET A 54 -9.77 4.69 17.58
C MET A 54 -11.11 4.40 18.24
N ASP A 55 -12.14 5.19 17.94
CA ASP A 55 -13.50 4.92 18.42
C ASP A 55 -14.01 3.59 17.86
N PHE A 56 -13.80 3.31 16.57
CA PHE A 56 -14.11 2.02 15.95
C PHE A 56 -13.41 0.86 16.65
N ILE A 57 -12.09 0.95 16.86
CA ILE A 57 -11.30 -0.09 17.52
C ILE A 57 -11.77 -0.35 18.95
N VAL A 58 -11.88 0.71 19.76
CA VAL A 58 -12.02 0.59 21.22
C VAL A 58 -13.48 0.49 21.66
N LYS A 59 -14.39 1.28 21.07
CA LYS A 59 -15.79 1.34 21.51
C LYS A 59 -16.66 0.26 20.87
N TYR A 60 -16.32 -0.15 19.65
CA TYR A 60 -17.05 -1.22 18.96
C TYR A 60 -16.40 -2.59 19.14
N HIS A 61 -15.32 -2.68 19.93
CA HIS A 61 -14.67 -3.94 20.32
C HIS A 61 -14.31 -4.84 19.13
N ILE A 62 -13.84 -4.26 18.02
CA ILE A 62 -13.56 -5.05 16.80
C ILE A 62 -12.42 -6.07 16.99
N PHE A 63 -11.54 -5.81 17.96
CA PHE A 63 -10.48 -6.72 18.36
C PHE A 63 -10.71 -7.31 19.75
N GLU A 64 -11.93 -7.22 20.31
CA GLU A 64 -12.26 -7.46 21.73
C GLU A 64 -11.92 -6.30 22.67
N VAL A 65 -11.91 -6.58 23.98
CA VAL A 65 -11.70 -5.57 25.03
C VAL A 65 -10.23 -5.13 25.08
N VAL A 66 -10.01 -3.86 24.76
CA VAL A 66 -8.71 -3.18 24.88
C VAL A 66 -8.52 -2.71 26.31
N ARG A 67 -7.47 -3.20 27.00
CA ARG A 67 -7.10 -2.79 28.37
C ARG A 67 -6.58 -1.36 28.40
N CYS A 68 -5.66 -1.05 27.50
CA CYS A 68 -5.15 0.30 27.28
C CYS A 68 -4.61 0.42 25.86
N TRP A 69 -4.40 1.65 25.41
CA TRP A 69 -3.86 1.94 24.08
C TRP A 69 -3.02 3.21 24.16
N MET A 70 -2.07 3.34 23.23
CA MET A 70 -1.34 4.57 23.01
C MET A 70 -1.13 4.75 21.50
N TYR A 71 -0.96 5.99 21.07
CA TYR A 71 -0.50 6.25 19.72
C TYR A 71 0.40 7.48 19.68
N SER A 72 1.31 7.51 18.72
CA SER A 72 2.14 8.67 18.41
C SER A 72 1.88 9.12 16.99
N VAL A 73 1.69 10.42 16.79
CA VAL A 73 1.56 11.03 15.46
C VAL A 73 2.89 11.69 15.09
N GLU A 74 3.43 11.32 13.94
CA GLU A 74 4.64 11.89 13.37
C GLU A 74 4.37 12.41 11.95
N TRP A 75 5.21 13.33 11.48
CA TRP A 75 5.15 13.82 10.11
C TRP A 75 6.24 13.13 9.30
N GLN A 76 5.85 12.28 8.35
CA GLN A 76 6.79 11.56 7.51
C GLN A 76 7.39 12.46 6.44
N LYS A 77 8.45 11.98 5.78
CA LYS A 77 9.03 12.65 4.60
C LYS A 77 7.91 12.95 3.60
N ARG A 78 7.86 14.20 3.11
CA ARG A 78 6.77 14.81 2.31
C ARG A 78 5.62 15.42 3.14
N GLY A 79 5.80 15.61 4.45
CA GLY A 79 4.90 16.44 5.25
C GLY A 79 3.50 15.86 5.40
N LEU A 80 3.35 14.54 5.34
CA LEU A 80 2.09 13.86 5.62
C LEU A 80 2.10 13.26 7.05
N PRO A 81 0.98 13.36 7.77
CA PRO A 81 0.87 12.77 9.10
C PRO A 81 0.78 11.25 9.02
N HIS A 82 1.46 10.59 9.95
CA HIS A 82 1.49 9.14 10.13
C HIS A 82 1.27 8.82 11.61
N THR A 83 0.60 7.72 11.91
CA THR A 83 0.34 7.30 13.29
C THR A 83 0.82 5.89 13.51
N HIS A 84 1.57 5.70 14.60
CA HIS A 84 1.83 4.39 15.19
C HIS A 84 0.83 4.17 16.31
N ILE A 85 0.06 3.08 16.27
CA ILE A 85 -0.97 2.74 17.27
C ILE A 85 -0.54 1.44 17.96
N LEU A 86 -0.48 1.47 19.29
CA LEU A 86 -0.24 0.30 20.13
C LEU A 86 -1.50 0.02 20.95
N LEU A 87 -1.95 -1.24 20.91
CA LEU A 87 -3.11 -1.74 21.64
C LEU A 87 -2.65 -2.83 22.61
N TRP A 88 -3.04 -2.73 23.88
CA TRP A 88 -2.91 -3.81 24.85
C TRP A 88 -4.28 -4.42 25.08
N MET A 89 -4.44 -5.65 24.64
CA MET A 89 -5.67 -6.41 24.79
C MET A 89 -5.77 -7.00 26.20
N VAL A 90 -7.00 -7.14 26.73
CA VAL A 90 -7.24 -7.86 27.99
C VAL A 90 -6.90 -9.33 27.83
N GLU A 91 -7.47 -9.94 26.79
CA GLU A 91 -7.17 -11.28 26.33
C GLU A 91 -6.00 -11.24 25.34
N LYS A 92 -4.98 -12.06 25.57
CA LYS A 92 -3.80 -12.08 24.70
C LYS A 92 -4.12 -12.84 23.41
N ILE A 93 -3.83 -12.21 22.27
CA ILE A 93 -3.80 -12.87 20.97
C ILE A 93 -2.71 -13.94 21.00
N ARG A 94 -3.08 -15.19 20.74
CA ARG A 94 -2.15 -16.31 20.63
C ARG A 94 -1.53 -16.37 19.23
N PRO A 95 -0.36 -16.99 19.07
CA PRO A 95 0.28 -17.12 17.76
C PRO A 95 -0.61 -17.73 16.67
N ASP A 96 -1.43 -18.72 17.03
CA ASP A 96 -2.40 -19.39 16.16
C ASP A 96 -3.61 -18.53 15.77
N GLU A 97 -3.83 -17.41 16.46
CA GLU A 97 -4.93 -16.46 16.20
C GLU A 97 -4.47 -15.26 15.36
N ILE A 98 -3.17 -15.11 15.09
CA ILE A 98 -2.63 -13.93 14.38
C ILE A 98 -3.30 -13.76 13.01
N ASP A 99 -3.41 -14.85 12.27
CA ASP A 99 -3.90 -14.82 10.88
C ASP A 99 -5.42 -14.73 10.75
N SER A 100 -6.17 -14.83 11.85
CA SER A 100 -7.61 -14.52 11.88
C SER A 100 -7.87 -13.02 12.10
N ILE A 101 -6.89 -12.31 12.66
CA ILE A 101 -6.98 -10.90 13.02
C ILE A 101 -6.24 -10.01 12.02
N ILE A 102 -5.06 -10.45 11.56
CA ILE A 102 -4.20 -9.72 10.63
C ILE A 102 -4.22 -10.45 9.29
N CYS A 103 -4.59 -9.73 8.23
CA CYS A 103 -4.60 -10.24 6.88
C CYS A 103 -3.71 -9.39 5.97
N ALA A 104 -2.75 -10.03 5.30
CA ALA A 104 -1.90 -9.42 4.28
C ALA A 104 -2.15 -9.99 2.88
N GLU A 105 -3.32 -10.62 2.70
CA GLU A 105 -3.75 -11.29 1.46
C GLU A 105 -4.58 -10.36 0.56
N ILE A 106 -4.72 -10.74 -0.70
CA ILE A 106 -5.57 -10.03 -1.66
C ILE A 106 -7.03 -10.46 -1.42
N PRO A 107 -7.97 -9.52 -1.21
CA PRO A 107 -9.39 -9.81 -1.03
C PRO A 107 -9.98 -10.55 -2.23
N ASP A 108 -11.06 -11.28 -2.00
CA ASP A 108 -11.82 -11.87 -3.09
C ASP A 108 -12.69 -10.80 -3.78
N PRO A 109 -12.53 -10.55 -5.08
CA PRO A 109 -13.35 -9.59 -5.81
C PRO A 109 -14.84 -9.98 -5.88
N GLU A 110 -15.19 -11.25 -5.71
CA GLU A 110 -16.58 -11.71 -5.70
C GLU A 110 -17.24 -11.52 -4.33
N VAL A 111 -16.48 -11.65 -3.24
CA VAL A 111 -16.99 -11.52 -1.86
C VAL A 111 -16.99 -10.06 -1.41
N ASP A 112 -15.91 -9.33 -1.67
CA ASP A 112 -15.76 -7.91 -1.31
C ASP A 112 -15.09 -7.12 -2.45
N PRO A 113 -15.84 -6.81 -3.52
CA PRO A 113 -15.32 -6.06 -4.66
C PRO A 113 -14.82 -4.67 -4.26
N LEU A 114 -15.42 -4.03 -3.26
CA LEU A 114 -15.04 -2.69 -2.85
C LEU A 114 -13.67 -2.69 -2.17
N LEU A 115 -13.46 -3.61 -1.20
CA LEU A 115 -12.16 -3.74 -0.55
C LEU A 115 -11.08 -4.18 -1.55
N TYR A 116 -11.41 -5.09 -2.47
CA TYR A 116 -10.51 -5.50 -3.54
C TYR A 116 -10.04 -4.31 -4.37
N GLU A 117 -10.94 -3.45 -4.85
CA GLU A 117 -10.58 -2.27 -5.65
C GLU A 117 -9.77 -1.25 -4.84
N VAL A 118 -10.10 -1.04 -3.57
CA VAL A 118 -9.32 -0.17 -2.67
C VAL A 118 -7.91 -0.72 -2.49
N MET A 119 -7.75 -2.02 -2.25
CA MET A 119 -6.44 -2.65 -2.08
C MET A 119 -5.64 -2.63 -3.38
N LYS A 120 -6.25 -3.01 -4.50
CA LYS A 120 -5.63 -2.98 -5.84
C LYS A 120 -5.09 -1.60 -6.18
N LYS A 121 -5.84 -0.54 -5.86
CA LYS A 121 -5.45 0.84 -6.16
C LYS A 121 -4.38 1.40 -5.23
N ASN A 122 -4.41 1.08 -3.94
CA ASN A 122 -3.64 1.80 -2.93
C ASN A 122 -2.56 0.97 -2.23
N MET A 123 -2.69 -0.36 -2.20
CA MET A 123 -1.88 -1.26 -1.36
C MET A 123 -0.97 -2.18 -2.16
N ILE A 124 -1.01 -2.14 -3.49
CA ILE A 124 -0.14 -2.96 -4.35
C ILE A 124 1.16 -2.23 -4.64
N HIS A 125 2.27 -2.94 -4.42
CA HIS A 125 3.57 -2.43 -4.79
C HIS A 125 3.66 -2.33 -6.31
N GLY A 126 4.06 -1.16 -6.82
CA GLY A 126 4.30 -1.01 -8.25
C GLY A 126 5.41 -1.93 -8.72
N LEU A 127 5.42 -2.24 -10.02
CA LEU A 127 6.44 -3.10 -10.61
C LEU A 127 7.84 -2.54 -10.37
N CYS A 128 8.77 -3.44 -10.05
CA CYS A 128 10.17 -3.15 -9.76
C CYS A 128 11.00 -4.40 -10.09
N GLY A 129 12.31 -4.36 -9.82
CA GLY A 129 13.19 -5.46 -10.17
C GLY A 129 13.41 -5.52 -11.67
N GLU A 130 13.44 -6.73 -12.21
CA GLU A 130 13.64 -6.97 -13.65
C GLU A 130 12.53 -6.35 -14.51
N HIS A 131 11.31 -6.29 -13.98
CA HIS A 131 10.16 -5.72 -14.70
C HIS A 131 10.20 -4.19 -14.80
N ASN A 132 10.89 -3.51 -13.86
CA ASN A 132 11.11 -2.07 -13.91
C ASN A 132 12.33 -1.65 -13.07
N PRO A 133 13.55 -1.70 -13.63
CA PRO A 133 14.77 -1.32 -12.93
C PRO A 133 14.82 0.16 -12.52
N GLU A 134 14.09 1.02 -13.23
CA GLU A 134 14.01 2.47 -12.99
C GLU A 134 13.06 2.86 -11.84
N SER A 135 12.45 1.88 -11.16
CA SER A 135 11.55 2.16 -10.04
C SER A 135 12.29 2.84 -8.88
N PRO A 136 11.71 3.86 -8.22
CA PRO A 136 12.37 4.58 -7.11
C PRO A 136 12.77 3.71 -5.91
N CYS A 137 12.21 2.50 -5.79
CA CYS A 137 12.56 1.56 -4.74
C CYS A 137 13.84 0.78 -5.03
N MET A 138 14.37 0.81 -6.26
CA MET A 138 15.53 0.06 -6.69
C MET A 138 16.83 0.71 -6.18
N ILE A 139 17.64 -0.07 -5.47
CA ILE A 139 18.97 0.31 -4.97
C ILE A 139 19.89 -0.88 -5.23
N ASP A 140 21.02 -0.67 -5.89
CA ASP A 140 21.99 -1.73 -6.24
C ASP A 140 21.34 -2.95 -6.93
N ASN A 141 20.47 -2.69 -7.91
CA ASN A 141 19.68 -3.68 -8.65
C ASN A 141 18.73 -4.55 -7.79
N LYS A 142 18.46 -4.16 -6.54
CA LYS A 142 17.52 -4.84 -5.64
C LYS A 142 16.44 -3.89 -5.16
N CYS A 143 15.22 -4.40 -4.98
CA CYS A 143 14.17 -3.61 -4.35
C CYS A 143 14.52 -3.39 -2.88
N SER A 144 14.77 -2.13 -2.47
CA SER A 144 15.06 -1.76 -1.07
C SER A 144 13.91 -2.08 -0.11
N LYS A 145 12.70 -2.31 -0.65
CA LYS A 145 11.50 -2.72 0.09
C LYS A 145 11.28 -4.24 0.08
N ARG A 146 12.22 -5.01 -0.49
CA ARG A 146 12.23 -6.48 -0.54
C ARG A 146 10.98 -7.07 -1.22
N TYR A 147 10.54 -6.48 -2.32
CA TYR A 147 9.49 -7.06 -3.18
C TYR A 147 10.09 -7.87 -4.34
N PRO A 148 9.39 -8.93 -4.80
CA PRO A 148 8.17 -9.49 -4.20
C PRO A 148 8.44 -10.13 -2.83
N ARG A 149 7.45 -10.12 -1.95
CA ARG A 149 7.55 -10.75 -0.61
C ARG A 149 7.38 -12.26 -0.76
N ALA A 150 8.02 -13.02 0.12
CA ALA A 150 7.84 -14.47 0.16
C ALA A 150 6.36 -14.83 0.39
N LEU A 151 5.91 -15.88 -0.28
CA LEU A 151 4.61 -16.48 -0.04
C LEU A 151 4.74 -17.48 1.12
N LEU A 152 3.89 -17.32 2.13
CA LEU A 152 3.92 -18.07 3.38
C LEU A 152 2.51 -18.50 3.75
N ALA A 153 2.37 -19.76 4.18
CA ALA A 153 1.09 -20.34 4.59
C ALA A 153 0.57 -19.77 5.92
N ASP A 154 1.47 -19.36 6.82
CA ASP A 154 1.15 -18.80 8.14
C ASP A 154 2.08 -17.62 8.48
N THR A 155 1.63 -16.75 9.38
CA THR A 155 2.48 -15.67 9.89
C THR A 155 3.59 -16.22 10.80
N ILE A 156 4.83 -15.84 10.52
CA ILE A 156 6.00 -16.20 11.32
C ILE A 156 6.44 -14.98 12.12
N THR A 157 6.41 -15.09 13.45
CA THR A 157 6.96 -14.07 14.35
C THR A 157 8.50 -14.21 14.39
N GLY A 158 9.19 -13.27 13.75
CA GLY A 158 10.66 -13.27 13.69
C GLY A 158 11.32 -12.87 15.01
N ASN A 159 12.54 -13.37 15.26
CA ASN A 159 13.38 -12.95 16.40
C ASN A 159 13.93 -11.52 16.27
N ASP A 160 13.85 -10.92 15.08
CA ASP A 160 14.32 -9.57 14.77
C ASP A 160 13.25 -8.47 14.98
N GLY A 161 12.10 -8.83 15.55
CA GLY A 161 11.01 -7.90 15.84
C GLY A 161 10.12 -7.56 14.63
N TYR A 162 10.34 -8.18 13.47
CA TYR A 162 9.51 -8.00 12.28
C TYR A 162 8.81 -9.31 11.90
N PRO A 163 7.46 -9.38 11.98
CA PRO A 163 6.73 -10.56 11.54
C PRO A 163 6.78 -10.70 10.02
N GLN A 164 6.90 -11.94 9.55
CA GLN A 164 6.65 -12.30 8.16
C GLN A 164 5.21 -12.77 8.04
N TYR A 165 4.33 -11.88 7.58
CA TYR A 165 2.90 -12.16 7.49
C TYR A 165 2.57 -13.24 6.47
N ARG A 166 1.51 -14.01 6.76
CA ARG A 166 0.87 -14.94 5.82
C ARG A 166 0.54 -14.26 4.50
N ARG A 167 0.96 -14.90 3.41
CA ARG A 167 0.70 -14.52 2.01
C ARG A 167 0.61 -15.81 1.20
N ARG A 168 -0.57 -16.42 1.12
CA ARG A 168 -0.69 -17.75 0.50
C ARG A 168 -0.45 -17.69 -1.01
N SER A 169 0.12 -18.76 -1.55
CA SER A 169 0.24 -18.95 -2.99
C SER A 169 -1.10 -19.39 -3.59
N ILE A 170 -1.22 -19.37 -4.91
CA ILE A 170 -2.43 -19.88 -5.60
C ILE A 170 -2.68 -21.36 -5.24
N GLU A 171 -1.62 -22.15 -5.08
CA GLU A 171 -1.70 -23.56 -4.67
C GLU A 171 -2.24 -23.74 -3.25
N ASP A 172 -2.11 -22.71 -2.40
CA ASP A 172 -2.59 -22.66 -1.02
C ASP A 172 -3.81 -21.72 -0.87
N ASN A 173 -4.67 -21.64 -1.89
CA ASN A 173 -5.89 -20.81 -1.91
C ASN A 173 -5.65 -19.30 -1.72
N GLY A 174 -4.43 -18.83 -1.99
CA GLY A 174 -4.10 -17.42 -2.12
C GLY A 174 -4.54 -16.82 -3.46
N ARG A 175 -4.40 -15.50 -3.58
CA ARG A 175 -4.78 -14.75 -4.80
C ARG A 175 -3.62 -13.88 -5.26
N THR A 176 -3.56 -13.63 -6.56
CA THR A 176 -2.61 -12.72 -7.21
C THR A 176 -3.36 -11.58 -7.90
N ILE A 177 -2.67 -10.47 -8.15
CA ILE A 177 -3.19 -9.36 -8.95
C ILE A 177 -2.28 -9.19 -10.15
N THR A 178 -2.87 -9.32 -11.33
CA THR A 178 -2.19 -8.95 -12.57
C THR A 178 -2.10 -7.44 -12.69
N LEU A 179 -0.88 -6.93 -12.82
CA LEU A 179 -0.61 -5.54 -13.14
C LEU A 179 -0.40 -5.42 -14.66
N GLN A 180 -1.20 -4.56 -15.30
CA GLN A 180 -1.06 -4.32 -16.73
C GLN A 180 0.07 -3.32 -17.00
N VAL A 181 1.00 -3.71 -17.86
CA VAL A 181 2.05 -2.82 -18.40
C VAL A 181 2.12 -2.96 -19.90
N LYS A 182 1.94 -1.86 -20.62
CA LYS A 182 2.16 -1.78 -22.08
C LYS A 182 1.38 -2.87 -22.87
N ASN A 183 0.12 -3.14 -22.49
CA ASN A 183 -0.72 -4.21 -23.05
C ASN A 183 -0.21 -5.65 -22.80
N ASN A 184 0.72 -5.85 -21.86
CA ASN A 184 1.11 -7.16 -21.37
C ASN A 184 0.72 -7.32 -19.89
N ASP A 185 0.20 -8.50 -19.58
CA ASP A 185 -0.19 -8.91 -18.24
C ASP A 185 1.04 -9.42 -17.49
N VAL A 186 1.37 -8.80 -16.34
CA VAL A 186 2.42 -9.28 -15.42
C VAL A 186 1.73 -9.67 -14.12
N VAL A 187 1.79 -10.96 -13.78
CA VAL A 187 1.21 -11.55 -12.55
C VAL A 187 2.17 -11.44 -11.39
#